data_AF-A0A519GVZ9-F1
#
_entry.id   AF-A0A519GVZ9-F1
#
_cell.length_a   1.000
_cell.length_b   1.000
_cell.length_c   1.000
_cell.angle_alpha   90.00
_cell.angle_beta   90.00
_cell.angle_gamma   90.00
#
_symmetry.space_group_name_H-M   'P 1'
#
loop_
_entity.id
_entity.type
_entity.pdbx_description
1 polymer ?
#
loop_
_entity_poly.entity_id
_entity_poly.type
_entity_poly.pdbx_seq_one_letter_code
_entity_poly.pdbx_strand_id
1 'polypeptide(L)'
;MNGVEINSSSYRPHRPQTYERWAASTPEHFRFAVKCPKQITHEARLEGAKELLTSFAGEASALGEKWAVLLVQLPPSLHFDGRVAGRFFKQLRAAFAGAIVCEPRHLSWFTPEAEERLRD
;
A
#
# COMPACT_ATOMS: atom_id res chain seq x y z
N MET A 1 -16.16 16.46 1.67
CA MET A 1 -14.88 15.72 1.69
C MET A 1 -15.11 14.45 0.89
N ASN A 2 -14.31 14.17 -0.13
CA ASN A 2 -14.62 13.14 -1.14
C ASN A 2 -13.74 11.88 -1.02
N GLY A 3 -12.93 11.81 0.04
CA GLY A 3 -12.12 10.64 0.33
C GLY A 3 -11.42 10.73 1.68
N VAL A 4 -10.83 9.62 2.11
CA VAL A 4 -10.06 9.52 3.36
C VAL A 4 -8.95 8.48 3.23
N GLU A 5 -7.92 8.63 4.06
CA GLU A 5 -6.88 7.62 4.25
C GLU A 5 -7.19 6.72 5.46
N ILE A 6 -7.26 5.41 5.25
CA ILE A 6 -7.32 4.40 6.29
C ILE A 6 -5.89 4.14 6.78
N ASN A 7 -5.57 4.73 7.93
CA ASN A 7 -4.28 4.57 8.60
C ASN A 7 -4.23 3.36 9.56
N SER A 8 -5.38 2.93 10.06
CA SER A 8 -5.47 1.88 11.08
C SER A 8 -4.98 0.52 10.58
N SER A 9 -5.08 0.24 9.27
CA SER A 9 -4.53 -0.94 8.61
C SER A 9 -3.00 -1.06 8.73
N SER A 10 -2.32 0.06 8.96
CA SER A 10 -0.86 0.09 9.16
C SER A 10 -0.45 -0.61 10.47
N TYR A 11 -1.34 -0.64 11.47
CA TYR A 11 -1.06 -1.15 12.81
C TYR A 11 -1.68 -2.52 13.08
N ARG A 12 -2.82 -2.82 12.46
CA ARG A 12 -3.53 -4.08 12.65
C ARG A 12 -4.30 -4.48 11.39
N PRO A 13 -4.40 -5.79 11.09
CA PRO A 13 -5.28 -6.26 10.03
C PRO A 13 -6.75 -5.98 10.40
N HIS A 14 -7.59 -5.88 9.37
CA HIS A 14 -9.04 -5.74 9.53
C HIS A 14 -9.72 -6.86 8.75
N ARG A 15 -10.79 -7.40 9.32
CA ARG A 15 -11.61 -8.37 8.59
C ARG A 15 -12.31 -7.70 7.40
N PRO A 16 -12.56 -8.42 6.29
CA PRO A 16 -13.27 -7.89 5.11
C PRO A 16 -14.55 -7.12 5.45
N GLN A 17 -15.35 -7.61 6.40
CA GLN A 17 -16.61 -6.97 6.82
C GLN A 17 -16.43 -5.55 7.36
N THR A 18 -15.24 -5.23 7.88
CA THR A 18 -14.92 -3.87 8.33
C THR A 18 -14.81 -2.93 7.14
N TYR A 19 -14.14 -3.36 6.07
CA TYR A 19 -13.99 -2.61 4.83
C TYR A 19 -15.32 -2.47 4.09
N GLU A 20 -16.11 -3.55 4.01
CA GLU A 20 -17.47 -3.52 3.44
C GLU A 20 -18.35 -2.48 4.13
N ARG A 21 -18.33 -2.46 5.46
CA ARG A 21 -19.08 -1.47 6.24
C ARG A 21 -18.61 -0.04 5.96
N TRP A 22 -17.31 0.20 5.86
CA TRP A 22 -16.78 1.52 5.50
C TRP A 22 -17.20 1.93 4.09
N ALA A 23 -17.15 1.02 3.12
CA ALA A 23 -17.62 1.26 1.77
C ALA A 23 -19.12 1.57 1.74
N ALA A 24 -19.96 0.81 2.45
CA ALA A 24 -21.40 1.04 2.52
C ALA A 24 -21.78 2.36 3.23
N SER A 25 -20.93 2.84 4.14
CA SER A 25 -21.19 4.06 4.93
C SER A 25 -20.82 5.36 4.23
N THR A 26 -20.43 5.31 2.96
CA THR A 26 -19.98 6.49 2.18
C THR A 26 -20.71 6.58 0.83
N PRO A 27 -20.81 7.77 0.21
CA PRO A 27 -21.35 7.91 -1.15
C PRO A 27 -20.57 7.10 -2.19
N GLU A 28 -21.18 6.77 -3.32
CA GLU A 28 -20.59 5.99 -4.41
C GLU A 28 -19.27 6.60 -4.96
N HIS A 29 -19.23 7.92 -5.08
CA HIS A 29 -18.05 8.65 -5.56
C HIS A 29 -16.93 8.78 -4.52
N PHE A 30 -17.16 8.34 -3.28
CA PHE A 30 -16.15 8.44 -2.22
C PHE A 30 -14.96 7.50 -2.51
N ARG A 31 -13.75 7.93 -2.17
CA ARG A 31 -12.53 7.16 -2.42
C ARG A 31 -11.72 6.96 -1.14
N PHE A 32 -11.13 5.77 -1.02
CA PHE A 32 -10.25 5.41 0.08
C PHE A 32 -8.82 5.27 -0.43
N ALA A 33 -7.89 5.87 0.31
CA ALA A 33 -6.50 5.44 0.33
C ALA A 33 -6.33 4.46 1.49
N VAL A 34 -5.69 3.32 1.27
CA VAL A 34 -5.41 2.35 2.33
C VAL A 34 -3.91 2.28 2.54
N LYS A 35 -3.48 2.46 3.78
CA LYS A 35 -2.06 2.41 4.11
C LYS A 35 -1.59 0.98 4.28
N CYS A 36 -0.46 0.66 3.66
CA CYS A 36 0.18 -0.64 3.74
C CYS A 36 0.57 -0.97 5.21
N PRO A 37 0.39 -2.23 5.67
CA PRO A 37 0.84 -2.69 6.98
C PRO A 37 2.30 -2.39 7.28
N LYS A 38 2.62 -1.97 8.52
CA LYS A 38 4.01 -1.78 8.97
C LYS A 38 4.80 -3.09 8.96
N GLN A 39 4.13 -4.22 9.12
CA GLN A 39 4.76 -5.54 8.97
C GLN A 39 5.42 -5.70 7.60
N ILE A 40 4.85 -5.09 6.55
CA ILE A 40 5.41 -5.11 5.19
C ILE A 40 6.51 -4.04 5.03
N THR A 41 6.23 -2.79 5.42
CA THR A 41 7.14 -1.67 5.09
C THR A 41 8.23 -1.41 6.12
N HIS A 42 7.99 -1.70 7.40
CA HIS A 42 8.92 -1.42 8.50
C HIS A 42 9.65 -2.68 8.97
N GLU A 43 8.93 -3.79 9.16
CA GLU A 43 9.50 -5.02 9.72
C GLU A 43 10.13 -5.89 8.64
N ALA A 44 9.34 -6.32 7.64
CA ALA A 44 9.82 -7.11 6.51
C ALA A 44 10.62 -6.29 5.50
N ARG A 45 10.57 -4.95 5.59
CA ARG A 45 11.36 -4.02 4.76
C ARG A 45 11.23 -4.31 3.26
N LEU A 46 10.01 -4.64 2.82
CA LEU A 46 9.65 -5.02 1.44
C LEU A 46 10.14 -6.40 0.97
N GLU A 47 10.85 -7.15 1.82
CA GLU A 47 11.37 -8.48 1.51
C GLU A 47 10.39 -9.58 1.95
N GLY A 48 10.27 -10.66 1.17
CA GLY A 48 9.45 -11.83 1.55
C GLY A 48 7.95 -11.55 1.77
N ALA A 49 7.44 -10.37 1.40
CA ALA A 49 6.13 -9.89 1.83
C ALA A 49 4.93 -10.46 1.03
N LYS A 50 5.13 -11.43 0.13
CA LYS A 50 4.10 -11.89 -0.81
C LYS A 50 2.81 -12.36 -0.12
N GLU A 51 2.93 -13.19 0.91
CA GLU A 51 1.77 -13.74 1.63
C GLU A 51 1.04 -12.66 2.43
N LEU A 52 1.78 -11.83 3.16
CA LEU A 52 1.25 -10.68 3.89
C LEU A 52 0.49 -9.73 2.95
N LEU A 53 1.07 -9.45 1.78
CA LEU A 53 0.51 -8.56 0.77
C LEU A 53 -0.76 -9.16 0.14
N THR A 54 -0.76 -10.46 -0.15
CA THR A 54 -1.93 -11.18 -0.68
C THR A 54 -3.08 -11.15 0.32
N SER A 55 -2.80 -11.46 1.59
CA SER A 55 -3.81 -11.45 2.66
C SER A 55 -4.39 -10.05 2.85
N PHE A 56 -3.53 -9.04 3.02
CA PHE A 56 -3.95 -7.65 3.19
C PHE A 56 -4.76 -7.14 1.98
N ALA A 57 -4.32 -7.42 0.75
CA ALA A 57 -5.01 -6.98 -0.44
C ALA A 57 -6.39 -7.66 -0.59
N GLY A 58 -6.49 -8.96 -0.28
CA GLY A 58 -7.77 -9.67 -0.28
C GLY A 58 -8.74 -9.18 0.81
N GLU A 59 -8.24 -8.74 1.96
CA GLU A 59 -9.08 -8.12 2.99
C GLU A 59 -9.57 -6.73 2.55
N ALA A 60 -8.65 -5.88 2.09
CA ALA A 60 -8.95 -4.50 1.71
C ALA A 60 -9.77 -4.41 0.40
N SER A 61 -9.75 -5.43 -0.46
CA SER A 61 -10.57 -5.47 -1.68
C SER A 61 -12.07 -5.41 -1.42
N ALA A 62 -12.52 -5.66 -0.20
CA ALA A 62 -13.92 -5.49 0.19
C ALA A 62 -14.39 -4.01 0.19
N LEU A 63 -13.47 -3.05 0.01
CA LEU A 63 -13.80 -1.67 -0.34
C LEU A 63 -14.33 -1.52 -1.78
N GLY A 64 -14.15 -2.53 -2.63
CA GLY A 64 -14.55 -2.54 -4.03
C GLY A 64 -13.93 -1.38 -4.83
N GLU A 65 -14.73 -0.79 -5.73
CA GLU A 65 -14.31 0.33 -6.59
C GLU A 65 -13.94 1.61 -5.81
N LYS A 66 -14.29 1.68 -4.52
CA LYS A 66 -13.91 2.81 -3.68
C LYS A 66 -12.46 2.74 -3.21
N TRP A 67 -11.79 1.59 -3.33
CA TRP A 67 -10.36 1.51 -3.06
C TRP A 67 -9.55 2.10 -4.23
N ALA A 68 -9.17 3.37 -4.08
CA ALA A 68 -8.48 4.10 -5.13
C ALA A 68 -6.96 3.99 -5.03
N VAL A 69 -6.44 4.07 -3.80
CA VAL A 69 -5.01 4.23 -3.55
C VAL A 69 -4.52 3.21 -2.54
N LEU A 70 -3.38 2.57 -2.84
CA LEU A 70 -2.58 1.85 -1.87
C LEU A 70 -1.33 2.69 -1.55
N LEU A 71 -1.27 3.20 -0.32
CA LEU A 71 -0.17 4.01 0.17
C LEU A 71 0.92 3.13 0.79
N VAL A 72 2.10 3.13 0.19
CA VAL A 72 3.32 2.47 0.67
C VAL A 72 4.23 3.52 1.30
N GLN A 73 4.01 3.81 2.57
CA GLN A 73 4.88 4.72 3.34
C GLN A 73 6.04 3.93 3.96
N LEU A 74 7.28 4.34 3.65
CA LEU A 74 8.50 3.66 4.10
C LEU A 74 9.14 4.39 5.29
N PRO A 75 9.77 3.68 6.24
CA PRO A 75 10.44 4.32 7.36
C PRO A 75 11.73 5.03 6.92
N PRO A 76 12.22 6.03 7.66
CA PRO A 76 13.47 6.71 7.37
C PRO A 76 14.70 5.79 7.48
N SER A 77 14.59 4.63 8.14
CA SER A 77 15.68 3.64 8.22
C SER A 77 15.78 2.72 7.01
N LEU A 78 14.84 2.78 6.06
CA LEU A 78 14.86 1.95 4.86
C LEU A 78 15.58 2.65 3.72
N HIS A 79 16.83 2.25 3.48
CA HIS A 79 17.60 2.69 2.32
C HIS A 79 17.04 2.04 1.06
N PHE A 80 17.09 2.78 -0.06
CA PHE A 80 16.78 2.25 -1.37
C PHE A 80 17.70 1.09 -1.75
N ASP A 81 17.09 -0.02 -2.17
CA ASP A 81 17.73 -1.13 -2.86
C ASP A 81 16.84 -1.44 -4.08
N GLY A 82 17.36 -1.21 -5.29
CA GLY A 82 16.57 -1.36 -6.52
C GLY A 82 16.09 -2.78 -6.79
N ARG A 83 16.80 -3.81 -6.30
CA ARG A 83 16.39 -5.21 -6.49
C ARG A 83 15.24 -5.57 -5.56
N VAL A 84 15.30 -5.11 -4.31
CA VAL A 84 14.23 -5.32 -3.33
C VAL A 84 12.98 -4.53 -3.74
N ALA A 85 13.15 -3.23 -4.04
CA ALA A 85 12.06 -2.36 -4.46
C ALA A 85 11.37 -2.87 -5.74
N GLY A 86 12.13 -3.16 -6.80
CA GLY A 86 11.56 -3.62 -8.06
C GLY A 86 10.78 -4.93 -7.93
N ARG A 87 11.29 -5.89 -7.14
CA ARG A 87 10.57 -7.14 -6.86
C ARG A 87 9.27 -6.88 -6.10
N PHE A 88 9.32 -6.05 -5.06
CA PHE A 88 8.16 -5.73 -4.24
C PHE A 88 7.08 -5.01 -5.04
N PHE A 89 7.41 -3.94 -5.76
CA PHE A 89 6.42 -3.17 -6.52
C PHE A 89 5.82 -3.97 -7.69
N LYS A 90 6.58 -4.87 -8.31
CA LYS A 90 6.03 -5.83 -9.28
C LYS A 90 4.99 -6.76 -8.66
N GLN A 91 5.26 -7.30 -7.46
CA GLN A 91 4.30 -8.14 -6.73
C GLN A 91 3.06 -7.33 -6.29
N LEU A 92 3.28 -6.10 -5.82
CA LEU A 92 2.22 -5.20 -5.40
C LEU A 92 1.29 -4.84 -6.55
N ARG A 93 1.84 -4.52 -7.72
CA ARG A 93 1.07 -4.25 -8.95
C ARG A 93 0.24 -5.45 -9.39
N ALA A 94 0.76 -6.67 -9.25
CA ALA A 94 0.01 -7.88 -9.57
C ALA A 94 -1.17 -8.14 -8.61
N ALA A 95 -1.09 -7.65 -7.36
CA ALA A 95 -2.13 -7.81 -6.36
C ALA A 95 -3.14 -6.65 -6.31
N PHE A 96 -2.79 -5.48 -6.85
CA PHE A 96 -3.62 -4.28 -6.78
C PHE A 96 -3.62 -3.47 -8.08
N ALA A 97 -4.79 -3.32 -8.67
CA ALA A 97 -4.98 -2.62 -9.94
C ALA A 97 -5.08 -1.09 -9.81
N GLY A 98 -5.36 -0.55 -8.61
CA GLY A 98 -5.51 0.89 -8.38
C GLY A 98 -4.17 1.65 -8.36
N ALA A 99 -4.23 2.91 -7.95
CA ALA A 99 -3.03 3.75 -7.85
C ALA A 99 -2.16 3.30 -6.67
N ILE A 100 -0.89 3.03 -6.92
CA ILE A 100 0.10 2.75 -5.88
C ILE A 100 0.89 4.04 -5.67
N VAL A 101 0.96 4.51 -4.42
CA VAL A 101 1.74 5.69 -4.05
C VAL A 101 2.84 5.26 -3.10
N CYS A 102 4.09 5.48 -3.47
CA CYS A 102 5.24 5.28 -2.59
C CYS A 102 5.63 6.60 -1.91
N GLU A 103 5.67 6.61 -0.59
CA GLU A 103 6.12 7.75 0.23
C GLU A 103 7.39 7.36 1.00
N PRO A 104 8.57 7.46 0.38
CA PRO A 104 9.83 7.17 1.04
C PRO A 104 10.24 8.30 2.00
N ARG A 105 10.89 7.93 3.12
CA ARG A 105 11.39 8.87 4.13
C ARG A 105 12.91 8.91 4.25
N HIS A 106 13.61 8.19 3.37
CA HIS A 106 15.06 8.18 3.31
C HIS A 106 15.55 8.79 2.00
N LEU A 107 16.60 9.61 2.06
CA LEU A 107 17.11 10.40 0.93
C LEU A 107 17.57 9.54 -0.26
N SER A 108 18.03 8.31 -0.03
CA SER A 108 18.48 7.43 -1.12
C SER A 108 17.37 7.01 -2.10
N TRP A 109 16.10 7.23 -1.76
CA TRP A 109 14.96 7.02 -2.67
C TRP A 109 14.69 8.19 -3.62
N PHE A 110 15.36 9.33 -3.44
CA PHE A 110 15.20 10.53 -4.26
C PHE A 110 16.37 10.65 -5.25
N THR A 111 16.66 9.55 -5.94
CA THR A 111 17.69 9.45 -6.98
C THR A 111 17.03 9.10 -8.31
N PRO A 112 17.65 9.44 -9.46
CA PRO A 112 17.11 9.07 -10.77
C PRO A 112 16.86 7.57 -10.93
N GLU A 113 17.74 6.73 -10.36
CA GLU A 113 17.59 5.27 -10.36
C GLU A 113 16.31 4.84 -9.61
N ALA A 114 16.07 5.40 -8.43
CA ALA A 114 14.87 5.08 -7.66
C ALA A 114 13.60 5.56 -8.36
N GLU A 115 13.64 6.73 -9.01
CA GLU A 115 12.51 7.22 -9.80
C GLU A 115 12.20 6.32 -10.99
N GLU A 116 13.21 5.89 -11.74
CA GLU A 116 13.04 4.96 -12.87
C GLU A 116 12.37 3.67 -12.39
N ARG A 117 12.86 3.09 -11.28
CA ARG A 117 12.32 1.84 -10.72
C ARG A 117 10.88 1.94 -10.22
N LEU A 118 10.39 3.12 -9.86
CA LEU A 118 9.02 3.33 -9.41
C LEU A 118 8.03 3.66 -10.55
N ARG A 119 8.53 4.00 -11.74
CA ARG A 119 7.71 4.24 -12.93
C ARG A 119 7.40 2.96 -13.71
N ASP A 120 8.27 1.95 -13.62
CA ASP A 120 8.13 0.61 -14.21
C ASP A 120 7.04 -0.24 -13.54
#